data_AF-A0A3N5NXN2-F1
#
_entry.id   AF-A0A3N5NXN2-F1
#
_cell.length_a   1.000
_cell.length_b   1.000
_cell.length_c   1.000
_cell.angle_alpha   90.00
_cell.angle_beta   90.00
_cell.angle_gamma   90.00
#
_symmetry.space_group_name_H-M   'P 1'
#
loop_
_entity.id
_entity.type
_entity.pdbx_description
1 polymer ?
#
loop_
_entity_poly.entity_id
_entity_poly.type
_entity_poly.pdbx_seq_one_letter_code
_entity_poly.pdbx_strand_id
1 'polypeptide(L)'
;MLIYQLSRSGRTAAAQAPAAAEDILAIPQEHLRTRAPDLPEVSELDVVRHYTRLSQLNYAVDTHFYPLGSCTMKYNPRVCNAAAMLPQFLALHPQSLAETGQGFLA
;
A
#
# COMPACT_ATOMS: atom_id res chain seq x y z
N MET A 1 -19.14 -1.32 -7.22
CA MET A 1 -18.37 -1.85 -8.37
C MET A 1 -17.03 -2.29 -7.84
N LEU A 2 -16.66 -3.55 -8.04
CA LEU A 2 -15.41 -4.13 -7.57
C LEU A 2 -14.29 -3.84 -8.57
N ILE A 3 -13.03 -3.77 -8.11
CA ILE A 3 -11.88 -3.56 -8.99
C ILE A 3 -11.75 -4.66 -10.07
N TYR A 4 -12.13 -5.91 -9.76
CA TYR A 4 -12.14 -7.03 -10.69
C TYR A 4 -13.06 -6.83 -11.91
N GLN A 5 -14.11 -6.01 -11.77
CA GLN A 5 -15.02 -5.71 -12.88
C GLN A 5 -14.40 -4.74 -13.90
N LEU A 6 -13.34 -4.03 -13.50
CA LEU A 6 -12.54 -3.17 -14.38
C LEU A 6 -11.38 -3.93 -15.07
N SER A 7 -11.17 -5.19 -14.68
CA SER A 7 -10.07 -6.02 -15.18
C SER A 7 -10.16 -6.23 -16.69
N ARG A 8 -9.00 -6.18 -17.34
CA ARG A 8 -8.81 -6.49 -18.76
C ARG A 8 -7.52 -7.30 -18.90
N SER A 9 -7.61 -8.48 -19.54
CA SER A 9 -6.46 -9.36 -19.70
C SER A 9 -5.27 -8.64 -20.33
N GLY A 10 -4.08 -8.82 -19.75
CA GLY A 10 -2.81 -8.22 -20.13
C GLY A 10 -2.61 -6.77 -19.66
N ARG A 11 -3.59 -6.14 -18.99
CA ARG A 11 -3.48 -4.75 -18.55
C ARG A 11 -2.70 -4.65 -17.25
N THR A 12 -1.68 -3.80 -17.25
CA THR A 12 -0.79 -3.61 -16.09
C THR A 12 -0.41 -2.13 -15.90
N ALA A 13 0.10 -1.81 -14.71
CA ALA A 13 0.73 -0.54 -14.40
C ALA A 13 2.26 -0.67 -14.59
N ALA A 14 2.70 -0.76 -15.85
CA ALA A 14 4.09 -1.12 -16.18
C ALA A 14 5.14 -0.13 -15.64
N ALA A 15 4.78 1.15 -15.45
CA ALA A 15 5.70 2.16 -14.92
C ALA A 15 6.10 1.93 -13.45
N GLN A 16 5.27 1.19 -12.72
CA GLN A 16 5.43 0.87 -11.29
C GLN A 16 5.92 -0.56 -11.09
N ALA A 17 6.00 -1.35 -12.17
CA ALA A 17 6.55 -2.68 -12.09
C ALA A 17 8.03 -2.59 -11.67
N PRO A 18 8.48 -3.45 -10.73
CA PRO A 18 9.91 -3.53 -10.44
C PRO A 18 10.67 -3.85 -11.73
N ALA A 19 11.92 -3.39 -11.82
CA ALA A 19 12.82 -3.85 -12.87
C ALA A 19 12.81 -5.40 -12.88
N ALA A 20 12.80 -6.00 -14.08
CA ALA A 20 12.67 -7.44 -14.24
C ALA A 20 13.55 -8.18 -13.23
N ALA A 21 12.93 -9.04 -12.42
CA ALA A 21 13.64 -9.75 -11.36
C ALA A 21 14.79 -10.54 -12.00
N GLU A 22 16.02 -10.22 -11.61
CA GLU A 22 17.18 -11.04 -11.95
C GLU A 22 16.97 -12.45 -11.35
N ASP A 23 17.16 -13.45 -12.21
CA ASP A 23 17.14 -14.90 -11.97
C ASP A 23 16.07 -15.48 -11.03
N ILE A 24 14.88 -15.69 -11.61
CA ILE A 24 13.92 -16.73 -11.21
C ILE A 24 14.60 -18.14 -11.20
N LEU A 25 15.80 -18.28 -11.78
CA LEU A 25 16.58 -19.51 -11.88
C LEU A 25 16.98 -20.14 -10.54
N ALA A 26 16.87 -19.41 -9.41
CA ALA A 26 17.23 -19.94 -8.09
C ALA A 26 16.12 -20.79 -7.41
N ILE A 27 14.89 -20.78 -7.92
CA ILE A 27 13.77 -21.55 -7.34
C ILE A 27 13.58 -22.84 -8.13
N PRO A 28 13.70 -24.03 -7.48
CA PRO A 28 13.43 -25.31 -8.15
C PRO A 28 12.04 -25.36 -8.78
N GLN A 29 11.92 -26.00 -9.94
CA GLN A 29 10.69 -25.99 -10.75
C GLN A 29 9.48 -26.57 -10.00
N GLU A 30 9.71 -27.56 -9.14
CA GLU A 30 8.70 -28.18 -8.26
C GLU A 30 8.09 -27.22 -7.24
N HIS A 31 8.74 -26.08 -6.97
CA HIS A 31 8.26 -25.05 -6.06
C HIS A 31 7.65 -23.85 -6.80
N LEU A 32 7.73 -23.80 -8.13
CA LEU A 32 7.14 -22.73 -8.90
C LEU A 32 5.61 -22.82 -8.91
N ARG A 33 4.99 -21.65 -8.83
CA ARG A 33 3.54 -21.52 -8.88
C ARG A 33 3.01 -21.91 -10.27
N THR A 34 2.12 -22.89 -10.32
CA THR A 34 1.56 -23.42 -11.58
C THR A 34 0.36 -22.65 -12.12
N ARG A 35 -0.29 -21.84 -11.29
CA ARG A 35 -1.47 -21.03 -11.65
C ARG A 35 -1.29 -19.61 -11.20
N ALA A 36 -1.44 -18.62 -12.08
CA ALA A 36 -1.37 -17.20 -11.70
C ALA A 36 -2.37 -16.83 -10.58
N PRO A 37 -2.05 -15.84 -9.71
CA PRO A 37 -3.03 -15.30 -8.78
C PRO A 37 -4.15 -14.60 -9.53
N ASP A 38 -5.34 -14.67 -8.95
CA ASP A 38 -6.53 -13.98 -9.45
C ASP A 38 -6.48 -12.51 -9.00
N LEU A 39 -5.51 -11.76 -9.53
CA LEU A 39 -5.37 -10.33 -9.29
C LEU A 39 -6.03 -9.54 -10.43
N PRO A 40 -6.60 -8.36 -10.15
CA PRO A 40 -7.19 -7.53 -11.19
C PRO A 40 -6.10 -6.98 -12.13
N GLU A 41 -6.35 -7.07 -13.42
CA GLU A 41 -5.46 -6.56 -14.48
C GLU A 41 -5.96 -5.17 -14.89
N VAL A 42 -5.40 -4.13 -14.26
CA VAL A 42 -5.85 -2.74 -14.36
C VAL A 42 -4.69 -1.77 -14.56
N SER A 43 -4.96 -0.64 -15.19
CA SER A 43 -3.96 0.42 -15.37
C SER A 43 -3.83 1.24 -14.08
N GLU A 44 -2.74 1.99 -13.92
CA GLU A 44 -2.57 2.90 -12.78
C GLU A 44 -3.75 3.88 -12.65
N LEU A 45 -4.20 4.45 -13.75
CA LEU A 45 -5.33 5.39 -13.75
C LEU A 45 -6.64 4.72 -13.32
N ASP A 46 -6.86 3.46 -13.70
CA ASP A 46 -8.01 2.69 -13.24
C ASP A 46 -7.97 2.50 -11.72
N VAL A 47 -6.79 2.18 -11.16
CA VAL A 47 -6.57 2.04 -9.70
C VAL A 47 -6.83 3.36 -8.98
N VAL A 48 -6.23 4.47 -9.44
CA VAL A 48 -6.40 5.80 -8.84
C VAL A 48 -7.87 6.20 -8.84
N ARG A 49 -8.57 6.07 -9.97
CA ARG A 49 -10.00 6.39 -10.09
C ARG A 49 -10.86 5.51 -9.18
N HIS A 50 -10.55 4.22 -9.12
CA HIS A 50 -11.31 3.27 -8.31
C HIS A 50 -11.24 3.63 -6.82
N TYR A 51 -10.04 3.78 -6.26
CA TYR A 51 -9.88 4.07 -4.82
C TYR A 51 -10.28 5.50 -4.46
N THR A 52 -10.12 6.48 -5.36
CA THR A 52 -10.65 7.84 -5.16
C THR A 52 -12.17 7.83 -5.09
N ARG A 53 -12.85 7.04 -5.94
CA ARG A 53 -14.31 6.91 -5.86
C ARG A 53 -14.74 6.20 -4.58
N LEU A 54 -14.03 5.15 -4.16
CA LEU A 54 -14.34 4.47 -2.90
C LEU A 54 -14.16 5.38 -1.68
N SER A 55 -13.14 6.24 -1.66
CA SER A 55 -12.93 7.16 -0.54
C SER A 55 -14.07 8.17 -0.40
N GLN A 56 -14.67 8.63 -1.50
CA GLN A 56 -15.84 9.51 -1.51
C GLN A 56 -17.12 8.85 -0.98
N LEU A 57 -17.19 7.51 -0.99
CA LEU A 57 -18.31 6.76 -0.43
C LEU A 57 -18.15 6.50 1.07
N ASN A 58 -16.97 6.77 1.64
CA ASN A 58 -16.70 6.56 3.06
C ASN A 58 -17.11 7.78 3.91
N TYR A 59 -17.70 7.51 5.07
CA TYR A 59 -17.84 8.49 6.14
C TYR A 59 -16.52 8.54 6.92
N ALA A 60 -15.95 9.72 7.14
CA ALA A 60 -14.64 9.87 7.75
C ALA A 60 -14.58 11.07 8.70
N VAL A 61 -13.71 10.99 9.72
CA VAL A 61 -13.49 12.08 10.70
C VAL A 61 -12.98 13.37 10.06
N ASP A 62 -12.31 13.26 8.91
CA ASP A 62 -11.79 14.41 8.16
C ASP A 62 -12.88 15.20 7.44
N THR A 63 -14.04 14.59 7.19
CA THR A 63 -15.12 15.18 6.39
C THR A 63 -16.39 15.40 7.19
N HIS A 64 -16.54 14.75 8.34
CA HIS A 64 -17.78 14.79 9.13
C HIS A 64 -17.53 14.75 10.63
N PHE A 65 -18.54 15.17 11.39
CA PHE A 65 -18.58 14.95 12.83
C PHE A 65 -18.81 13.47 13.15
N TYR A 66 -17.97 12.89 14.04
CA TYR A 66 -17.89 11.44 14.21
C TYR A 66 -17.99 11.01 15.70
N PRO A 67 -19.16 11.18 16.38
CA PRO A 67 -19.29 11.01 17.82
C PRO A 67 -19.47 9.55 18.27
N LEU A 68 -18.47 8.71 18.02
CA LEU A 68 -18.47 7.34 18.53
C LEU A 68 -17.87 7.26 19.93
N GLY A 69 -18.71 6.88 20.91
CA GLY A 69 -18.29 6.62 22.29
C GLY A 69 -17.22 5.54 22.36
N SER A 70 -16.29 5.66 23.32
CA SER A 70 -15.15 4.75 23.51
C SER A 70 -14.10 4.69 22.38
N CYS A 71 -14.37 5.24 21.19
CA CYS A 71 -13.41 5.27 20.09
C CYS A 71 -12.48 6.48 20.10
N THR A 72 -12.85 7.55 20.81
CA THR A 72 -12.12 8.82 20.84
C THR A 72 -11.76 9.31 19.42
N MET A 73 -12.77 9.43 18.56
CA MET A 73 -12.63 9.87 17.16
C MET A 73 -12.25 11.36 17.07
N LYS A 74 -11.00 11.66 17.41
CA LYS A 74 -10.41 13.00 17.41
C LYS A 74 -9.83 13.34 16.04
N TYR A 75 -9.45 14.61 15.87
CA TYR A 75 -8.68 15.03 14.70
C TYR A 75 -7.35 14.28 14.60
N ASN A 76 -7.01 13.86 13.38
CA ASN A 76 -5.73 13.25 13.03
C ASN A 76 -4.82 14.30 12.35
N PRO A 77 -3.85 14.91 13.07
CA PRO A 77 -3.02 15.96 12.49
C PRO A 77 -2.22 15.48 11.28
N ARG A 78 -2.29 16.23 10.18
CA ARG A 78 -1.55 15.89 8.94
C ARG A 78 -0.05 15.84 9.14
N VAL A 79 0.47 16.63 10.09
CA VAL A 79 1.89 16.62 10.47
C VAL A 79 2.34 15.26 11.03
N CYS A 80 1.47 14.52 11.72
CA CYS A 80 1.81 13.20 12.23
C CYS A 80 2.05 12.21 11.10
N ASN A 81 1.22 12.23 10.04
CA ASN A 81 1.45 11.41 8.85
C ASN A 81 2.72 11.85 8.11
N ALA A 82 2.94 13.15 7.95
CA ALA A 82 4.15 13.67 7.32
C ALA A 82 5.42 13.24 8.07
N ALA A 83 5.42 13.30 9.40
CA ALA A 83 6.51 12.83 10.23
C ALA A 83 6.71 11.31 10.11
N ALA A 84 5.64 10.51 10.14
CA ALA A 84 5.72 9.05 9.98
C ALA A 84 6.26 8.62 8.59
N MET A 85 6.05 9.44 7.56
CA MET A 85 6.50 9.19 6.20
C MET A 85 7.95 9.63 5.93
N LEU A 86 8.70 10.05 6.95
CA LEU A 86 10.12 10.35 6.80
C LEU A 86 10.87 9.09 6.31
N PRO A 87 11.76 9.18 5.31
CA PRO A 87 12.45 8.02 4.75
C PRO A 87 13.20 7.19 5.80
N GLN A 88 13.77 7.86 6.80
CA GLN A 88 14.49 7.24 7.91
C GLN A 88 13.57 6.38 8.78
N PHE A 89 12.27 6.71 8.84
CA PHE A 89 11.28 5.92 9.56
C PHE A 89 10.68 4.80 8.72
N LEU A 90 10.43 5.05 7.42
CA LEU A 90 9.88 4.05 6.51
C LEU A 90 10.85 2.90 6.19
N ALA A 91 12.15 3.19 6.15
CA ALA A 91 13.17 2.26 5.68
C ALA A 91 13.95 1.55 6.80
N LEU A 92 13.54 1.68 8.07
CA LEU A 92 14.23 1.03 9.18
C LEU A 92 13.79 -0.43 9.32
N HIS A 93 14.74 -1.36 9.20
CA HIS A 93 14.49 -2.76 9.54
C HIS A 93 14.44 -2.94 11.06
N PRO A 94 13.43 -3.63 11.65
CA PRO A 94 13.32 -3.78 13.11
C PRO A 94 14.54 -4.41 13.81
N GLN A 95 15.33 -5.19 13.07
CA GLN A 95 16.55 -5.85 13.58
C GLN A 95 17.86 -5.19 13.11
N SER A 96 17.82 -3.96 12.58
CA SER A 96 19.05 -3.21 12.30
C SER A 96 19.84 -2.94 13.58
N LEU A 97 21.16 -2.76 13.46
CA LEU A 97 22.01 -2.40 14.59
C LEU A 97 21.50 -1.11 15.27
N ALA A 98 21.53 -1.07 16.60
CA ALA A 98 21.07 0.08 17.38
C ALA A 98 21.78 1.38 17.00
N GLU A 99 23.06 1.30 16.61
CA GLU A 99 23.87 2.42 16.13
C GLU A 99 23.24 3.12 14.91
N THR A 100 22.60 2.37 14.02
CA THR A 100 21.91 2.90 12.83
C THR A 100 20.51 3.42 13.10
N GLY A 101 19.98 3.21 14.32
CA GLY A 101 18.61 3.52 14.71
C GLY A 101 18.48 4.52 15.87
N GLN A 102 19.53 5.27 16.21
CA GLN A 102 19.54 6.14 17.41
C GLN A 102 18.37 7.14 17.45
N GLY A 103 17.92 7.66 16.30
CA GLY A 103 16.77 8.56 16.24
C GLY A 103 15.43 7.94 16.67
N PHE A 104 15.32 6.60 16.71
CA PHE A 104 14.15 5.88 17.21
C PHE A 104 14.25 5.49 18.69
N LEU A 105 15.48 5.46 19.24
CA LEU A 105 15.74 5.06 20.63
C LEU A 105 15.72 6.24 21.60
N ALA A 106 15.66 7.46 21.07
CA ALA A 106 15.64 8.71 21.82
C ALA A 106 14.27 9.01 22.45
#